data_AF-A0A2H3AVU6-F1
#
_entry.id   AF-A0A2H3AVU6-F1
#
_cell.length_a   1.000
_cell.length_b   1.000
_cell.length_c   1.000
_cell.angle_alpha   90.00
_cell.angle_beta   90.00
_cell.angle_gamma   90.00
#
_symmetry.space_group_name_H-M   'P 1'
#
loop_
_entity.id
_entity.type
_entity.pdbx_description
1 polymer ?
#
loop_
_entity_poly.entity_id
_entity_poly.type
_entity_poly.pdbx_seq_one_letter_code
_entity_poly.pdbx_strand_id
1 'polypeptide(L)'
;ITQHLIWSHVRQGLTEAGYDKLTGHCFRIGGTTFYLVMGINPDVVKAIGRWTSEAFKRYWRNVEQLGILYTEMMDESPKRRRKRILA
;
A
#
# COMPACT_ATOMS: atom_id res chain seq x y z
N ILE A 1 10.32 14.55 16.47
CA ILE A 1 10.05 13.19 17.00
C ILE A 1 10.70 12.19 16.06
N THR A 2 11.64 11.38 16.53
CA THR A 2 12.40 10.43 15.69
C THR A 2 11.56 9.17 15.39
N GLN A 3 11.77 8.55 14.23
CA GLN A 3 11.12 7.28 13.84
C GLN A 3 11.31 6.19 14.92
N HIS A 4 12.46 6.20 15.59
CA HIS A 4 12.80 5.29 16.67
C HIS A 4 11.82 5.38 17.85
N LEU A 5 11.42 6.59 18.26
CA LEU A 5 10.52 6.79 19.40
C LEU A 5 9.12 6.28 19.10
N ILE A 6 8.60 6.51 17.90
CA ILE A 6 7.29 5.98 17.50
C ILE A 6 7.34 4.45 17.46
N TRP A 7 8.41 3.90 16.87
CA TRP A 7 8.56 2.44 16.77
C TRP A 7 8.68 1.75 18.12
N SER A 8 9.37 2.34 19.10
CA SER A 8 9.50 1.74 20.44
C SER A 8 8.15 1.61 21.14
N HIS A 9 7.28 2.62 21.04
CA HIS A 9 5.94 2.60 21.63
C HIS A 9 5.03 1.58 20.94
N VAL A 10 5.04 1.55 19.60
CA VAL A 10 4.28 0.56 18.83
C VAL A 10 4.74 -0.85 19.16
N ARG A 11 6.05 -1.08 19.23
CA ARG A 11 6.62 -2.40 19.56
C ARG A 11 6.20 -2.85 20.95
N GLN A 12 6.24 -1.96 21.94
CA GLN A 12 5.80 -2.27 23.30
C GLN A 12 4.33 -2.74 23.30
N GLY A 13 3.42 -1.95 22.73
CA GLY A 13 2.00 -2.32 22.68
C GLY A 13 1.74 -3.63 21.92
N LEU A 14 2.52 -3.91 20.86
CA LEU A 14 2.43 -5.18 20.14
C LEU A 14 2.89 -6.36 20.99
N THR A 15 3.97 -6.21 21.76
CA THR A 15 4.44 -7.25 22.68
C THR A 15 3.44 -7.50 23.80
N GLU A 16 2.89 -6.46 24.41
CA GLU A 16 1.85 -6.59 25.44
C GLU A 16 0.59 -7.32 24.91
N ALA A 17 0.29 -7.17 23.62
CA ALA A 17 -0.80 -7.86 22.94
C ALA A 17 -0.43 -9.25 22.38
N GLY A 18 0.79 -9.74 22.59
CA GLY A 18 1.24 -11.07 22.13
C GLY A 18 1.67 -11.16 20.66
N TYR A 19 1.96 -10.02 20.01
CA TYR A 19 2.33 -9.92 18.59
C TYR A 19 3.82 -9.60 18.37
N ASP A 20 4.72 -10.28 19.09
CA ASP A 20 6.17 -9.98 19.10
C ASP A 20 6.86 -10.08 17.74
N LYS A 21 6.28 -10.84 16.82
CA LYS A 21 6.81 -11.08 15.48
C LYS A 21 6.48 -9.97 14.48
N LEU A 22 5.56 -9.06 14.82
CA LEU A 22 5.18 -7.97 13.93
C LEU A 22 6.27 -6.89 13.92
N THR A 23 6.76 -6.59 12.72
CA THR A 23 7.78 -5.56 12.49
C THR A 23 7.19 -4.38 11.71
N GLY A 24 7.88 -3.24 11.70
CA GLY A 24 7.52 -2.11 10.83
C GLY A 24 7.36 -2.50 9.35
N HIS A 25 8.11 -3.50 8.88
CA HIS A 25 7.97 -4.02 7.51
C HIS A 25 6.62 -4.72 7.29
N CYS A 26 6.12 -5.47 8.28
CA CYS A 26 4.79 -6.09 8.23
C CYS A 26 3.69 -5.04 8.03
N PHE A 27 3.78 -3.90 8.73
CA PHE A 27 2.84 -2.78 8.54
C PHE A 27 2.89 -2.17 7.15
N ARG A 28 4.07 -2.09 6.52
CA ARG A 28 4.17 -1.62 5.13
C ARG A 28 3.50 -2.59 4.15
N ILE A 29 3.66 -3.89 4.35
CA ILE A 29 3.00 -4.91 3.52
C ILE A 29 1.48 -4.86 3.72
N GLY A 30 1.04 -4.91 4.98
CA GLY A 30 -0.38 -4.88 5.35
C GLY A 30 -1.05 -3.59 4.91
N GLY A 31 -0.42 -2.43 5.16
CA GLY A 31 -0.94 -1.13 4.77
C GLY A 31 -1.07 -0.98 3.25
N THR A 32 -0.06 -1.39 2.47
CA THR A 32 -0.16 -1.40 1.00
C THR A 32 -1.33 -2.27 0.54
N THR A 33 -1.44 -3.50 1.06
CA THR A 33 -2.50 -4.43 0.67
C THR A 33 -3.88 -3.87 1.05
N PHE A 34 -4.02 -3.33 2.26
CA PHE A 34 -5.26 -2.75 2.77
C PHE A 34 -5.75 -1.59 1.89
N TYR A 35 -4.90 -0.61 1.60
CA TYR A 35 -5.29 0.52 0.76
C TYR A 35 -5.67 0.09 -0.66
N LEU A 36 -4.95 -0.88 -1.23
CA LEU A 36 -5.28 -1.39 -2.56
C LEU A 36 -6.62 -2.10 -2.56
N VAL A 37 -6.92 -2.96 -1.57
CA VAL A 37 -8.23 -3.61 -1.44
C VAL A 37 -9.36 -2.60 -1.26
N MET A 38 -9.10 -1.45 -0.63
CA MET A 38 -10.06 -0.34 -0.54
C MET A 38 -10.23 0.45 -1.83
N GLY A 39 -9.59 0.05 -2.94
CA GLY A 39 -9.69 0.76 -4.22
C GLY A 39 -8.90 2.06 -4.29
N ILE A 40 -7.97 2.28 -3.36
CA ILE A 40 -7.08 3.44 -3.44
C ILE A 40 -6.11 3.24 -4.61
N ASN A 41 -6.01 4.26 -5.46
CA ASN A 41 -5.18 4.21 -6.65
C ASN A 41 -3.72 3.83 -6.31
N PRO A 42 -3.10 2.88 -7.03
CA PRO A 42 -1.73 2.45 -6.79
C PRO A 42 -0.68 3.58 -6.75
N ASP A 43 -0.84 4.63 -7.54
CA ASP A 43 0.08 5.79 -7.54
C ASP A 43 -0.03 6.60 -6.24
N VAL A 44 -1.23 6.68 -5.65
CA VAL A 44 -1.46 7.30 -4.34
C VAL A 44 -0.83 6.46 -3.25
N VAL A 45 -1.03 5.13 -3.27
CA VAL A 45 -0.40 4.20 -2.32
C VAL A 45 1.13 4.29 -2.41
N LYS A 46 1.66 4.38 -3.63
CA LYS A 46 3.09 4.57 -3.91
C LYS A 46 3.63 5.86 -3.28
N ALA A 47 2.89 6.96 -3.42
CA ALA A 47 3.23 8.26 -2.82
C ALA A 47 3.19 8.22 -1.29
N ILE A 48 2.13 7.66 -0.70
CA ILE A 48 1.96 7.54 0.76
C ILE A 48 3.12 6.77 1.39
N GLY A 49 3.52 5.64 0.79
CA GLY A 49 4.63 4.84 1.32
C GLY A 49 6.02 5.31 0.88
N ARG A 50 6.10 6.50 0.25
CA ARG A 50 7.34 7.18 -0.15
C ARG A 50 8.24 6.35 -1.08
N TRP A 51 7.63 5.55 -1.95
CA TRP A 51 8.37 4.76 -2.93
C TRP A 51 8.59 5.57 -4.20
N THR A 52 9.85 5.70 -4.61
CA THR A 52 10.21 6.31 -5.90
C THR A 52 10.08 5.30 -7.04
N SER A 53 10.34 4.02 -6.78
CA SER A 53 10.30 2.93 -7.75
C SER A 53 9.07 2.03 -7.60
N GLU A 54 8.91 1.08 -8.53
CA GLU A 54 7.85 0.06 -8.50
C GLU A 54 8.07 -1.05 -7.46
N ALA A 55 9.07 -0.92 -6.58
CA ALA A 55 9.36 -1.91 -5.54
C ALA A 55 8.17 -2.20 -4.61
N PHE A 56 7.25 -1.24 -4.46
CA PHE A 56 6.03 -1.40 -3.66
C PHE A 56 5.09 -2.49 -4.20
N LYS A 57 5.16 -2.82 -5.50
CA LYS A 57 4.38 -3.92 -6.10
C LYS A 57 4.66 -5.27 -5.45
N ARG A 58 5.88 -5.48 -4.93
CA ARG A 58 6.24 -6.71 -4.21
C ARG A 58 5.48 -6.88 -2.90
N TYR A 59 4.87 -5.80 -2.39
CA TYR A 59 4.14 -5.81 -1.12
C TYR A 59 2.66 -6.12 -1.32
N TRP A 60 2.21 -6.31 -2.56
CA TRP A 60 0.83 -6.65 -2.87
C TRP A 60 0.60 -8.11 -2.50
N ARG A 61 -0.25 -8.33 -1.51
CA ARG A 61 -0.75 -9.66 -1.15
C ARG A 61 -2.17 -9.81 -1.70
N ASN A 62 -2.60 -11.05 -1.95
CA ASN A 62 -3.91 -11.35 -2.53
C ASN A 62 -4.09 -10.79 -3.96
N VAL A 63 -3.13 -11.12 -4.84
CA VAL A 63 -3.03 -10.58 -6.20
C VAL A 63 -4.21 -10.91 -7.11
N GLU A 64 -4.95 -11.99 -6.84
CA GLU A 64 -6.14 -12.38 -7.61
C GLU A 64 -7.26 -11.35 -7.45
N GLN A 65 -7.57 -10.98 -6.20
CA GLN A 65 -8.56 -9.93 -5.91
C GLN A 65 -8.08 -8.55 -6.39
N LEU A 66 -6.79 -8.27 -6.22
CA LEU A 66 -6.21 -7.00 -6.67
C LEU A 66 -6.12 -6.88 -8.19
N GLY A 67 -6.03 -7.98 -8.93
CA GLY A 67 -5.91 -7.95 -10.39
C GLY A 67 -7.15 -7.39 -11.08
N ILE A 68 -8.35 -7.75 -10.60
CA ILE A 68 -9.63 -7.24 -11.10
C ILE A 68 -9.71 -5.74 -10.83
N LEU A 69 -9.53 -5.35 -9.57
CA LEU A 69 -9.59 -3.96 -9.13
C LEU A 69 -8.54 -3.09 -9.83
N TYR A 70 -7.32 -3.61 -10.01
CA TYR A 70 -6.24 -2.89 -10.69
C TYR A 70 -6.57 -2.65 -12.17
N THR A 71 -7.20 -3.60 -12.84
CA THR A 71 -7.59 -3.44 -14.26
C THR A 71 -8.64 -2.35 -14.40
N GLU A 72 -9.64 -2.33 -13.52
CA GLU A 72 -10.68 -1.29 -13.46
C GLU A 72 -10.11 0.09 -13.11
N MET A 73 -9.22 0.16 -12.11
CA MET A 73 -8.57 1.41 -11.69
C MET A 73 -7.60 1.96 -12.74
N MET A 74 -6.95 1.10 -13.52
CA MET A 74 -6.01 1.50 -14.57
C MET A 74 -6.71 2.03 -15.82
N ASP A 75 -7.96 1.62 -16.09
CA ASP A 75 -8.73 2.16 -17.21
C ASP A 75 -9.12 3.64 -16.99
N GLU A 76 -9.27 4.04 -15.72
CA GLU A 76 -9.60 5.41 -15.32
C GLU A 76 -8.38 6.31 -15.05
N SER A 77 -7.16 5.83 -15.33
CA SER A 77 -5.92 6.62 -15.26
C SER A 77 -6.04 7.90 -16.09
N PRO A 78 -5.59 9.08 -15.60
CA PRO A 78 -5.69 10.35 -16.34
C PRO A 78 -5.10 10.28 -17.75
N LYS A 79 -4.05 9.46 -17.94
CA LYS A 79 -3.42 9.25 -19.25
C LYS A 79 -4.33 8.50 -20.22
N ARG A 80 -5.07 7.49 -19.74
CA ARG A 80 -5.99 6.67 -20.56
C ARG A 80 -7.34 7.35 -20.73
N ARG A 81 -7.89 7.97 -19.68
CA ARG A 81 -9.09 8.82 -19.75
C ARG A 81 -8.94 9.92 -20.81
N ARG A 82 -7.78 10.59 -20.85
CA ARG A 82 -7.48 11.60 -21.87
C ARG A 82 -7.41 10.99 -23.28
N LYS A 83 -6.88 9.78 -23.43
CA LYS A 83 -6.87 9.06 -24.71
C LYS A 83 -8.29 8.64 -25.17
N ARG A 84 -9.18 8.30 -24.23
CA ARG A 84 -10.59 7.92 -24.47
C ARG A 84 -11.46 9.11 -24.87
N ILE A 85 -11.25 10.29 -24.26
CA ILE A 85 -11.98 11.53 -24.60
C ILE A 85 -11.58 12.06 -25.98
N LEU A 86 -10.38 11.73 -26.45
CA LEU A 86 -9.82 12.21 -27.71
C LEU A 86 -9.99 11.22 -28.88
N ALA A 87 -10.71 10.11 -28.68
CA ALA A 87 -11.02 9.09 -29.69
C ALA A 87 -12.52 9.12 -30.01
#